data_AF-A0A1F8GR79-F1
#
_entry.id   AF-A0A1F8GR79-F1
#
_cell.length_a   1.000
_cell.length_b   1.000
_cell.length_c   1.000
_cell.angle_alpha   90.00
_cell.angle_beta   90.00
_cell.angle_gamma   90.00
#
_symmetry.space_group_name_H-M   'P 1'
#
loop_
_entity.id
_entity.type
_entity.pdbx_description
1 polymer ?
#
loop_
_entity_poly.entity_id
_entity_poly.type
_entity_poly.pdbx_seq_one_letter_code
_entity_poly.pdbx_strand_id
1 'polypeptide(L)'
;MYIIIPLAIMVASLAGAFYVASRKFVYLRKLDPSAVQDAPADFHDFRRELFPEMVGAWKALDLRQHTAAFLTEMEKVLRKLRLVFLRVDTAMHQLIQKMRKTTEHHEKIQEKREADEAMAQQADSISSSASTVLDPREEEQRLIVEIAKNPKNPELYKELGMIYIEIGEDDDARQSFEKALELDPEDILVQNKLRKLKAE
;
A
#
# COMPACT_ATOMS: atom_id res chain seq x y z
N MET A 1 -9.92 -12.21 7.61
CA MET A 1 -9.67 -12.07 6.16
C MET A 1 -9.62 -13.41 5.41
N TYR A 2 -9.11 -14.49 6.00
CA TYR A 2 -8.87 -15.78 5.30
C TYR A 2 -10.10 -16.66 4.98
N ILE A 3 -11.28 -16.39 5.55
CA ILE A 3 -12.49 -17.24 5.34
C ILE A 3 -13.30 -16.78 4.11
N ILE A 4 -13.19 -15.50 3.71
CA ILE A 4 -14.04 -14.92 2.65
C ILE A 4 -13.56 -15.35 1.26
N ILE A 5 -12.25 -15.46 1.06
CA ILE A 5 -11.63 -15.87 -0.21
C ILE A 5 -12.04 -17.31 -0.61
N PRO A 6 -11.90 -18.34 0.26
CA PRO A 6 -12.32 -19.70 -0.11
C PRO A 6 -13.83 -19.81 -0.31
N LEU A 7 -14.63 -19.05 0.44
CA LEU A 7 -16.08 -19.01 0.27
C LEU A 7 -16.47 -18.40 -1.10
N ALA A 8 -15.84 -17.30 -1.50
CA ALA A 8 -16.09 -16.66 -2.78
C ALA A 8 -15.70 -17.58 -3.96
N ILE A 9 -14.58 -18.30 -3.84
CA ILE A 9 -14.16 -19.30 -4.84
C ILE A 9 -15.16 -20.45 -4.91
N MET A 10 -15.63 -20.95 -3.77
CA MET A 10 -16.63 -22.02 -3.74
C MET A 10 -17.94 -21.59 -4.42
N VAL A 11 -18.43 -20.38 -4.11
CA VAL A 11 -19.66 -19.83 -4.71
C VAL A 11 -19.49 -19.58 -6.21
N ALA A 12 -18.35 -19.02 -6.63
CA ALA A 12 -18.06 -18.80 -8.05
C ALA A 12 -17.96 -20.13 -8.82
N SER A 13 -17.37 -21.16 -8.21
CA SER A 13 -17.26 -22.49 -8.81
C SER A 13 -18.62 -23.18 -8.93
N LEU A 14 -19.47 -23.07 -7.91
CA LEU A 14 -20.87 -23.55 -7.93
C LEU A 14 -21.70 -22.81 -8.99
N ALA A 15 -21.56 -21.48 -9.10
CA ALA A 15 -22.25 -20.69 -10.11
C ALA A 15 -21.79 -21.04 -11.53
N GLY A 16 -20.48 -21.25 -11.73
CA GLY A 16 -19.92 -21.69 -13.01
C GLY A 16 -20.41 -23.09 -13.40
N ALA A 17 -20.38 -24.04 -12.47
CA ALA A 17 -20.92 -25.38 -12.67
C ALA A 17 -22.42 -25.34 -13.00
N PHE A 18 -23.19 -24.52 -12.29
CA PHE A 18 -24.61 -24.32 -12.55
C PHE A 18 -24.88 -23.70 -13.93
N TYR A 19 -24.10 -22.70 -14.34
CA TYR A 19 -24.20 -22.08 -15.65
C TYR A 19 -23.87 -23.06 -16.78
N VAL A 20 -22.79 -23.83 -16.64
CA VAL A 20 -22.39 -24.86 -17.62
C VAL A 20 -23.44 -25.97 -17.70
N ALA A 21 -23.94 -26.45 -16.55
CA ALA A 21 -25.01 -27.45 -16.50
C ALA A 21 -26.29 -26.93 -17.18
N SER A 22 -26.73 -25.72 -16.85
CA SER A 22 -27.91 -25.08 -17.46
C SER A 22 -27.76 -24.92 -18.97
N ARG A 23 -26.57 -24.54 -19.45
CA ARG A 23 -26.31 -24.38 -20.89
C ARG A 23 -26.24 -25.72 -21.61
N LYS A 24 -25.58 -26.73 -21.03
CA LYS A 24 -25.49 -28.09 -21.61
C LYS A 24 -26.80 -28.86 -21.57
N PHE A 25 -27.68 -28.59 -20.61
CA PHE A 25 -29.01 -29.19 -20.53
C PHE A 25 -29.82 -28.95 -21.82
N VAL A 26 -29.66 -27.77 -22.44
CA VAL A 26 -30.30 -27.42 -23.72
C VAL A 26 -29.73 -28.23 -24.90
N TYR A 27 -28.44 -28.59 -24.86
CA TYR A 27 -27.79 -29.38 -25.90
C TYR A 27 -28.06 -30.88 -25.74
N LEU A 28 -28.07 -31.42 -24.52
CA LEU A 28 -28.37 -32.83 -24.24
C LEU A 28 -29.79 -33.21 -24.70
N ARG A 29 -30.75 -32.29 -24.60
CA ARG A 29 -32.10 -32.45 -25.18
C ARG A 29 -32.15 -32.68 -26.69
N LYS A 30 -31.10 -32.31 -27.43
CA LYS A 30 -31.08 -32.39 -28.91
C LYS A 30 -30.42 -33.65 -29.46
N LEU A 31 -29.67 -34.39 -28.64
CA LEU A 31 -28.88 -35.54 -29.10
C LEU A 31 -29.56 -36.90 -28.91
N ASP A 32 -30.67 -36.97 -28.18
CA ASP A 32 -31.32 -38.24 -27.88
C ASP A 32 -32.82 -38.20 -28.23
N PRO A 33 -33.23 -38.68 -29.43
CA PRO A 33 -34.62 -38.67 -29.86
C PRO A 33 -35.50 -39.66 -29.08
N SER A 34 -34.91 -40.58 -28.30
CA SER A 34 -35.63 -41.49 -27.40
C SER A 34 -35.83 -40.86 -26.02
N ALA A 35 -34.89 -40.02 -25.55
CA ALA A 35 -35.05 -39.27 -24.31
C ALA A 35 -36.07 -38.12 -24.41
N VAL A 36 -36.36 -37.62 -25.61
CA VAL A 36 -37.34 -36.52 -25.81
C VAL A 36 -38.78 -36.95 -25.49
N GLN A 37 -39.09 -38.24 -25.48
CA GLN A 37 -40.46 -38.72 -25.24
C GLN A 37 -40.85 -38.71 -23.75
N ASP A 38 -39.88 -38.91 -22.85
CA ASP A 38 -40.08 -38.92 -21.40
C ASP A 38 -39.28 -37.81 -20.66
N ALA A 39 -38.53 -36.96 -21.37
CA ALA A 39 -37.79 -35.89 -20.72
C ALA A 39 -38.74 -34.81 -20.17
N PRO A 40 -38.60 -34.44 -18.88
CA PRO A 40 -39.42 -33.40 -18.26
C PRO A 40 -39.35 -32.10 -19.06
N ALA A 41 -40.50 -31.55 -19.45
CA ALA A 41 -40.63 -30.41 -20.36
C ALA A 41 -40.05 -29.11 -19.80
N ASP A 42 -39.90 -29.01 -18.48
CA ASP A 42 -39.40 -27.82 -17.79
C ASP A 42 -38.46 -28.17 -16.62
N PHE A 43 -37.62 -27.22 -16.20
CA PHE A 43 -36.67 -27.39 -15.09
C PHE A 43 -37.36 -27.78 -13.78
N HIS A 44 -38.61 -27.36 -13.60
CA HIS A 44 -39.45 -27.74 -12.48
C HIS A 44 -39.70 -29.25 -12.40
N ASP A 45 -39.95 -29.90 -13.55
CA ASP A 45 -40.20 -31.35 -13.59
C ASP A 45 -38.90 -32.14 -13.44
N PHE A 46 -37.78 -31.64 -13.98
CA PHE A 46 -36.47 -32.22 -13.74
C PHE A 46 -36.08 -32.20 -12.25
N ARG A 47 -36.32 -31.08 -11.54
CA ARG A 47 -36.10 -31.00 -10.09
C ARG A 47 -37.00 -31.99 -9.33
N ARG A 48 -38.21 -32.23 -9.82
CA ARG A 48 -39.19 -33.15 -9.22
C ARG A 48 -38.76 -34.61 -9.37
N GLU A 49 -38.16 -34.97 -10.50
CA GLU A 49 -37.59 -36.30 -10.74
C GLU A 49 -36.27 -36.54 -10.00
N LEU A 50 -35.38 -35.54 -9.92
CA LEU A 50 -34.10 -35.69 -9.22
C LEU A 50 -34.25 -35.73 -7.69
N PHE A 51 -35.24 -35.02 -7.15
CA PHE A 51 -35.44 -34.93 -5.70
C PHE A 51 -36.92 -35.12 -5.34
N PRO A 52 -37.49 -36.33 -5.56
CA PRO A 52 -38.91 -36.60 -5.32
C PRO A 52 -39.27 -36.46 -3.83
N GLU A 53 -38.39 -36.93 -2.94
CA GLU A 53 -38.48 -36.77 -1.48
C GLU A 53 -38.48 -35.30 -1.07
N MET A 54 -37.67 -34.45 -1.72
CA MET A 54 -37.65 -33.00 -1.42
C MET A 54 -38.95 -32.36 -1.90
N VAL A 55 -39.41 -32.59 -3.12
CA VAL A 55 -40.64 -31.93 -3.60
C VAL A 55 -41.86 -32.39 -2.78
N GLY A 56 -41.90 -33.66 -2.37
CA GLY A 56 -42.90 -34.19 -1.44
C GLY A 56 -42.78 -33.57 -0.04
N ALA A 57 -41.57 -33.49 0.51
CA ALA A 57 -41.29 -32.86 1.80
C ALA A 57 -41.66 -31.36 1.81
N TRP A 58 -41.42 -30.63 0.72
CA TRP A 58 -41.79 -29.21 0.59
C TRP A 58 -43.30 -29.01 0.40
N LYS A 59 -44.03 -30.02 -0.09
CA LYS A 59 -45.50 -30.04 -0.11
C LYS A 59 -46.11 -30.45 1.22
N ALA A 60 -45.47 -31.37 1.95
CA ALA A 60 -45.89 -31.87 3.27
C ALA A 60 -45.54 -30.89 4.39
N LEU A 61 -44.48 -30.10 4.19
CA LEU A 61 -44.27 -28.83 4.86
C LEU A 61 -45.37 -27.88 4.39
N ASP A 62 -46.55 -27.99 5.00
CA ASP A 62 -47.64 -27.03 4.84
C ASP A 62 -47.21 -25.71 5.49
N LEU A 63 -46.27 -25.04 4.82
CA LEU A 63 -45.70 -23.78 5.25
C LEU A 63 -46.79 -22.75 5.44
N ARG A 64 -48.00 -22.91 4.88
CA ARG A 64 -49.09 -21.94 4.98
C ARG A 64 -49.59 -21.68 6.41
N GLN A 65 -49.54 -22.65 7.32
CA GLN A 65 -49.94 -22.41 8.71
C GLN A 65 -48.84 -21.75 9.55
N HIS A 66 -47.57 -22.02 9.23
CA HIS A 66 -46.42 -21.46 9.93
C HIS A 66 -45.73 -20.33 9.16
N THR A 67 -46.20 -19.95 7.98
CA THR A 67 -45.61 -18.91 7.13
C THR A 67 -45.69 -17.58 7.83
N ALA A 68 -46.78 -17.25 8.52
CA ALA A 68 -46.89 -15.98 9.24
C ALA A 68 -45.82 -15.85 10.34
N ALA A 69 -45.66 -16.88 11.16
CA ALA A 69 -44.64 -16.92 12.22
C ALA A 69 -43.22 -16.98 11.64
N PHE A 70 -43.02 -17.78 10.59
CA PHE A 70 -41.76 -17.88 9.86
C PHE A 70 -41.40 -16.55 9.17
N LEU A 71 -42.35 -15.85 8.57
CA LEU A 71 -42.15 -14.53 7.94
C LEU A 71 -41.74 -13.51 8.99
N THR A 72 -42.31 -13.58 10.19
CA THR A 72 -41.97 -12.67 11.29
C THR A 72 -40.56 -12.95 11.82
N GLU A 73 -40.18 -14.22 11.98
CA GLU A 73 -38.81 -14.59 12.34
C GLU A 73 -37.82 -14.28 11.22
N MET A 74 -38.20 -14.49 9.96
CA MET A 74 -37.41 -14.08 8.79
C MET A 74 -37.24 -12.57 8.74
N GLU A 75 -38.25 -11.78 9.08
CA GLU A 75 -38.12 -10.33 9.19
C GLU A 75 -37.06 -9.94 10.23
N LYS A 76 -37.08 -10.58 11.41
CA LYS A 76 -36.06 -10.35 12.45
C LYS A 76 -34.66 -10.74 11.97
N VAL A 77 -34.53 -11.87 11.29
CA VAL A 77 -33.26 -12.34 10.70
C VAL A 77 -32.78 -11.37 9.63
N LEU A 78 -33.65 -10.93 8.73
CA LEU A 78 -33.34 -9.95 7.69
C LEU A 78 -32.94 -8.61 8.30
N ARG A 79 -33.56 -8.19 9.40
CA ARG A 79 -33.19 -6.96 10.13
C ARG A 79 -31.81 -7.07 10.77
N LYS A 80 -31.50 -8.21 11.39
CA LYS A 80 -30.15 -8.49 11.92
C LYS A 80 -29.12 -8.56 10.79
N LEU A 81 -29.46 -9.20 9.68
CA LEU A 81 -28.61 -9.29 8.50
C LEU A 81 -28.33 -7.91 7.91
N ARG A 82 -29.34 -7.04 7.83
CA ARG A 82 -29.19 -5.63 7.42
C ARG A 82 -28.22 -4.88 8.32
N LEU A 83 -28.31 -5.06 9.64
CA LEU A 83 -27.39 -4.41 10.58
C LEU A 83 -25.96 -4.92 10.46
N VAL A 84 -25.79 -6.23 10.24
CA VAL A 84 -24.47 -6.83 9.95
C VAL A 84 -23.92 -6.27 8.64
N PHE A 85 -24.75 -6.17 7.60
CA PHE A 85 -24.37 -5.57 6.32
C PHE A 85 -23.92 -4.12 6.49
N LEU A 86 -24.64 -3.32 7.28
CA LEU A 86 -24.25 -1.93 7.56
C LEU A 86 -22.90 -1.83 8.29
N ARG A 87 -22.64 -2.74 9.24
CA ARG A 87 -21.32 -2.82 9.91
C ARG A 87 -20.21 -3.22 8.95
N VAL A 88 -20.49 -4.18 8.07
CA VAL A 88 -19.54 -4.59 7.02
C VAL A 88 -19.26 -3.41 6.08
N ASP A 89 -20.30 -2.68 5.66
CA ASP A 89 -20.17 -1.52 4.79
C ASP A 89 -19.33 -0.41 5.43
N THR A 90 -19.56 -0.13 6.71
CA THR A 90 -18.78 0.84 7.49
C THR A 90 -17.32 0.40 7.63
N ALA A 91 -17.08 -0.87 7.97
CA ALA A 91 -15.73 -1.42 8.07
C ALA A 91 -15.02 -1.37 6.71
N MET A 92 -15.75 -1.60 5.61
CA MET A 92 -15.20 -1.56 4.27
C MET A 92 -14.87 -0.13 3.84
N HIS A 93 -15.71 0.85 4.16
CA HIS A 93 -15.37 2.27 3.99
C HIS A 93 -14.09 2.67 4.74
N GLN A 94 -13.93 2.22 5.99
CA GLN A 94 -12.71 2.48 6.76
C GLN A 94 -11.48 1.84 6.13
N LEU A 95 -11.60 0.61 5.60
CA LEU A 95 -10.53 -0.05 4.87
C LEU A 95 -10.18 0.69 3.58
N ILE A 96 -11.17 1.11 2.80
CA ILE A 96 -10.96 1.90 1.58
C ILE A 96 -10.24 3.21 1.91
N GLN A 97 -10.64 3.91 2.97
CA GLN A 97 -9.95 5.14 3.38
C GLN A 97 -8.53 4.89 3.86
N LYS A 98 -8.29 3.81 4.62
CA LYS A 98 -6.93 3.42 5.01
C LYS A 98 -6.09 3.10 3.79
N MET A 99 -6.61 2.29 2.87
CA MET A 99 -5.93 1.96 1.61
C MET A 99 -5.65 3.22 0.80
N ARG A 100 -6.60 4.14 0.66
CA ARG A 100 -6.39 5.40 -0.07
C ARG A 100 -5.33 6.27 0.58
N LYS A 101 -5.32 6.41 1.92
CA LYS A 101 -4.26 7.14 2.63
C LYS A 101 -2.91 6.45 2.49
N THR A 102 -2.88 5.12 2.55
CA THR A 102 -1.66 4.34 2.35
C THR A 102 -1.18 4.49 0.90
N THR A 103 -2.06 4.47 -0.09
CA THR A 103 -1.74 4.70 -1.51
C THR A 103 -1.28 6.13 -1.74
N GLU A 104 -1.97 7.15 -1.24
CA GLU A 104 -1.53 8.55 -1.31
C GLU A 104 -0.18 8.76 -0.60
N HIS A 105 0.07 8.05 0.50
CA HIS A 105 1.37 8.10 1.20
C HIS A 105 2.45 7.34 0.41
N HIS A 106 2.11 6.22 -0.23
CA HIS A 106 3.04 5.47 -1.09
C HIS A 106 3.32 6.23 -2.39
N GLU A 107 2.32 6.91 -2.96
CA GLU A 107 2.43 7.77 -4.14
C GLU A 107 3.23 9.02 -3.80
N LYS A 108 3.02 9.67 -2.65
CA LYS A 108 3.90 10.76 -2.20
C LYS A 108 5.30 10.32 -1.84
N ILE A 109 5.46 9.12 -1.27
CA ILE A 109 6.79 8.52 -1.03
C ILE A 109 7.43 8.16 -2.37
N GLN A 110 6.66 7.70 -3.35
CA GLN A 110 7.15 7.31 -4.66
C GLN A 110 7.47 8.55 -5.49
N GLU A 111 6.64 9.58 -5.56
CA GLU A 111 6.95 10.87 -6.16
C GLU A 111 8.14 11.52 -5.45
N LYS A 112 8.24 11.44 -4.12
CA LYS A 112 9.41 11.92 -3.40
C LYS A 112 10.64 11.07 -3.71
N ARG A 113 10.52 9.75 -3.83
CA ARG A 113 11.63 8.86 -4.21
C ARG A 113 12.00 9.00 -5.67
N GLU A 114 11.07 9.25 -6.57
CA GLU A 114 11.30 9.51 -7.99
C GLU A 114 11.85 10.92 -8.17
N ALA A 115 11.47 11.88 -7.33
CA ALA A 115 12.11 13.20 -7.29
C ALA A 115 13.50 13.13 -6.66
N ASP A 116 13.69 12.35 -5.59
CA ASP A 116 14.98 12.12 -4.94
C ASP A 116 15.87 11.23 -5.83
N GLU A 117 15.32 10.29 -6.61
CA GLU A 117 16.00 9.44 -7.59
C GLU A 117 16.23 10.17 -8.91
N ALA A 118 15.36 11.08 -9.34
CA ALA A 118 15.63 11.98 -10.47
C ALA A 118 16.67 13.03 -10.06
N MET A 119 16.63 13.53 -8.82
CA MET A 119 17.69 14.32 -8.23
C MET A 119 18.95 13.49 -8.00
N ALA A 120 18.86 12.19 -7.73
CA ALA A 120 20.02 11.29 -7.57
C ALA A 120 20.55 10.78 -8.91
N GLN A 121 19.74 10.68 -9.97
CA GLN A 121 20.15 10.37 -11.35
C GLN A 121 20.70 11.63 -12.03
N GLN A 122 20.17 12.81 -11.68
CA GLN A 122 20.80 14.09 -11.99
C GLN A 122 22.07 14.25 -11.16
N ALA A 123 22.07 13.83 -9.89
CA ALA A 123 23.26 13.80 -9.06
C ALA A 123 24.22 12.70 -9.46
N ASP A 124 23.84 11.60 -10.12
CA ASP A 124 24.65 10.48 -10.65
C ASP A 124 25.09 10.72 -12.09
N SER A 125 24.42 11.56 -12.86
CA SER A 125 25.01 12.18 -14.05
C SER A 125 25.97 13.30 -13.67
N ILE A 126 25.78 13.93 -12.50
CA ILE A 126 26.76 14.83 -11.88
C ILE A 126 27.81 14.04 -11.06
N SER A 127 27.53 12.83 -10.57
CA SER A 127 28.35 12.00 -9.67
C SER A 127 29.08 10.90 -10.42
N SER A 128 28.65 10.50 -11.61
CA SER A 128 29.58 9.93 -12.59
C SER A 128 30.63 10.97 -13.04
N SER A 129 30.41 12.26 -12.75
CA SER A 129 31.45 13.31 -12.78
C SER A 129 31.92 13.82 -11.39
N ALA A 130 31.41 13.31 -10.26
CA ALA A 130 31.66 13.86 -8.91
C ALA A 130 31.68 12.84 -7.74
N SER A 131 31.58 11.53 -7.99
CA SER A 131 31.98 10.45 -7.06
C SER A 131 33.35 9.89 -7.41
N THR A 132 34.21 10.73 -7.99
CA THR A 132 35.59 10.71 -7.51
C THR A 132 35.48 11.14 -6.05
N VAL A 133 35.59 10.19 -5.13
CA VAL A 133 35.84 10.48 -3.70
C VAL A 133 36.98 11.49 -3.69
N LEU A 134 36.67 12.78 -3.53
CA LEU A 134 37.70 13.79 -3.39
C LEU A 134 38.32 13.48 -2.03
N ASP A 135 39.62 13.20 -2.04
CA ASP A 135 40.43 13.11 -0.83
C ASP A 135 40.09 14.34 0.02
N PRO A 136 39.85 14.24 1.34
CA PRO A 136 39.57 15.42 2.18
C PRO A 136 40.62 16.53 2.02
N ARG A 137 41.83 16.20 1.57
CA ARG A 137 42.88 17.15 1.16
C ARG A 137 42.57 17.95 -0.11
N GLU A 138 41.88 17.35 -1.09
CA GLU A 138 41.43 18.05 -2.30
C GLU A 138 40.26 18.99 -1.98
N GLU A 139 39.36 18.59 -1.07
CA GLU A 139 38.28 19.45 -0.59
C GLU A 139 38.80 20.66 0.21
N GLU A 140 39.80 20.44 1.07
CA GLU A 140 40.54 21.52 1.75
C GLU A 140 41.09 22.55 0.75
N GLN A 141 41.82 22.08 -0.27
CA GLN A 141 42.40 22.96 -1.30
C GLN A 141 41.34 23.75 -2.06
N ARG A 142 40.21 23.12 -2.39
CA ARG A 142 39.10 23.78 -3.06
C ARG A 142 38.51 24.89 -2.19
N LEU A 143 38.28 24.61 -0.91
CA LEU A 143 37.75 25.58 0.05
C LEU A 143 38.72 26.76 0.25
N ILE A 144 40.04 26.53 0.29
CA ILE A 144 41.04 27.61 0.37
C ILE A 144 40.94 28.55 -0.85
N VAL A 145 40.79 28.00 -2.06
CA VAL A 145 40.61 28.81 -3.28
C VAL A 145 39.30 29.59 -3.25
N GLU A 146 38.23 28.99 -2.71
CA GLU A 146 36.93 29.64 -2.61
C GLU A 146 36.91 30.75 -1.56
N ILE A 147 37.57 30.55 -0.43
CA ILE A 147 37.82 31.55 0.60
C ILE A 147 38.64 32.71 0.04
N ALA A 148 39.66 32.44 -0.79
CA ALA A 148 40.44 33.49 -1.43
C ALA A 148 39.58 34.39 -2.36
N LYS A 149 38.53 33.83 -2.97
CA LYS A 149 37.55 34.60 -3.77
C LYS A 149 36.56 35.34 -2.89
N ASN A 150 36.10 34.70 -1.81
CA ASN A 150 35.05 35.20 -0.92
C ASN A 150 35.46 35.14 0.57
N PRO A 151 36.40 35.98 1.02
CA PRO A 151 36.99 35.88 2.37
C PRO A 151 36.05 36.35 3.50
N LYS A 152 34.82 36.75 3.16
CA LYS A 152 33.81 37.22 4.13
C LYS A 152 32.65 36.24 4.28
N ASN A 153 32.72 35.06 3.68
CA ASN A 153 31.68 34.06 3.81
C ASN A 153 31.97 33.15 5.03
N PRO A 154 31.22 33.27 6.15
CA PRO A 154 31.42 32.44 7.33
C PRO A 154 31.23 30.93 7.05
N GLU A 155 30.37 30.59 6.09
CA GLU A 155 30.05 29.20 5.75
C GLU A 155 31.27 28.44 5.24
N LEU A 156 32.12 29.10 4.44
CA LEU A 156 33.33 28.48 3.89
C LEU A 156 34.36 28.15 4.99
N TYR A 157 34.48 29.03 6.00
CA TYR A 157 35.36 28.79 7.14
C TYR A 157 34.81 27.67 8.04
N LYS A 158 33.49 27.55 8.15
CA LYS A 158 32.84 26.44 8.85
C LYS A 158 33.07 25.11 8.14
N GLU A 159 32.85 25.05 6.82
CA GLU A 159 33.11 23.86 6.01
C GLU A 159 34.58 23.45 6.10
N LEU A 160 35.51 24.41 6.00
CA LEU A 160 36.94 24.15 6.16
C LEU A 160 37.28 23.56 7.54
N GLY A 161 36.67 24.10 8.61
CA GLY A 161 36.84 23.55 9.96
C GLY A 161 36.30 22.12 10.10
N MET A 162 35.23 21.76 9.39
CA MET A 162 34.70 20.39 9.39
C MET A 162 35.64 19.43 8.65
N ILE A 163 36.19 19.85 7.51
CA ILE A 163 37.18 19.07 6.76
C ILE A 163 38.44 18.83 7.60
N TYR A 164 38.94 19.83 8.33
CA TYR A 164 40.08 19.63 9.22
C TYR A 164 39.81 18.63 10.35
N ILE A 165 38.59 18.59 10.91
CA ILE A 165 38.20 17.53 11.86
C ILE A 165 38.26 16.14 11.21
N GLU A 166 37.85 16.02 9.94
CA GLU A 166 37.88 14.74 9.21
C GLU A 166 39.31 14.29 8.88
N ILE A 167 40.21 15.23 8.63
CA ILE A 167 41.65 14.99 8.43
C ILE A 167 42.36 14.65 9.77
N GLY A 168 41.80 15.09 10.90
CA GLY A 168 42.37 14.94 12.24
C GLY A 168 43.29 16.09 12.67
N GLU A 169 43.23 17.23 11.97
CA GLU A 169 44.00 18.44 12.28
C GLU A 169 43.15 19.38 13.14
N ASP A 170 42.99 19.03 14.42
CA ASP A 170 42.12 19.76 15.35
C ASP A 170 42.57 21.21 15.59
N ASP A 171 43.87 21.50 15.51
CA ASP A 171 44.43 22.85 15.67
C ASP A 171 43.98 23.81 14.54
N ASP A 172 43.99 23.34 13.30
CA ASP A 172 43.57 24.12 12.13
C ASP A 172 42.04 24.19 12.03
N ALA A 173 41.35 23.14 12.48
CA ALA A 173 39.89 23.18 12.66
C ALA A 173 39.48 24.30 13.63
N ARG A 174 40.17 24.42 14.78
CA ARG A 174 39.91 25.48 15.76
C ARG A 174 40.07 26.88 15.15
N GLN A 175 41.18 27.13 14.46
CA GLN A 175 41.43 28.42 13.82
C GLN A 175 40.37 28.77 12.77
N SER A 176 39.96 27.77 11.98
CA SER A 176 38.92 27.94 10.95
C SER A 176 37.55 28.26 11.55
N PHE A 177 37.17 27.56 12.63
CA PHE A 177 35.93 27.87 13.36
C PHE A 177 35.97 29.21 14.09
N GLU A 178 37.13 29.63 14.60
CA GLU A 178 37.29 30.97 15.19
C GLU A 178 37.09 32.07 14.13
N LYS A 179 37.62 31.88 12.92
CA LYS A 179 37.38 32.79 11.79
C LYS A 179 35.93 32.81 11.33
N ALA A 180 35.26 31.65 11.33
CA ALA A 180 33.83 31.58 11.05
C ALA A 180 33.02 32.39 12.08
N LEU A 181 33.35 32.30 13.36
CA LEU A 181 32.68 33.05 14.43
C LEU A 181 33.02 34.55 14.46
N GLU A 182 34.20 34.95 13.96
CA GLU A 182 34.50 36.38 13.76
C GLU A 182 33.57 37.01 12.72
N LEU A 183 33.16 36.23 11.71
CA LEU A 183 32.28 36.69 10.62
C LEU A 183 30.80 36.50 10.94
N ASP A 184 30.43 35.40 11.60
CA ASP A 184 29.09 35.11 12.10
C ASP A 184 29.14 34.62 13.56
N PRO A 185 28.99 35.55 14.53
CA PRO A 185 29.00 35.20 15.94
C PRO A 185 27.80 34.35 16.39
N GLU A 186 26.72 34.28 15.62
CA GLU A 186 25.47 33.61 16.01
C GLU A 186 25.41 32.13 15.58
N ASP A 187 26.44 31.61 14.90
CA ASP A 187 26.47 30.22 14.48
C ASP A 187 26.66 29.26 15.68
N ILE A 188 25.52 28.79 16.20
CA ILE A 188 25.43 27.82 17.31
C ILE A 188 26.16 26.52 16.98
N LEU A 189 26.15 26.09 15.72
CA LEU A 189 26.82 24.85 15.31
C LEU A 189 28.32 24.99 15.46
N VAL A 190 28.90 26.09 14.98
CA VAL A 190 30.33 26.38 15.09
C VAL A 190 30.73 26.56 16.56
N GLN A 191 29.94 27.29 17.37
CA GLN A 191 30.20 27.43 18.80
C GLN A 191 30.28 26.07 19.53
N ASN A 192 29.35 25.16 19.22
CA ASN A 192 29.34 23.82 19.80
C ASN A 192 30.55 22.99 19.36
N LYS A 193 30.94 23.07 18.09
CA LYS A 193 32.13 22.37 17.56
C LYS A 193 33.41 22.90 18.19
N LEU A 194 33.60 24.21 18.23
CA LEU A 194 34.77 24.84 18.85
C LEU A 194 34.85 24.54 20.36
N ARG A 195 33.71 24.54 21.06
CA ARG A 195 33.66 24.15 22.48
C ARG A 195 34.11 22.71 22.70
N LYS A 196 33.73 21.79 21.80
CA LYS A 196 34.18 20.39 21.86
C LYS A 196 35.70 20.30 21.68
N LEU A 197 36.26 20.98 20.68
CA LEU A 197 37.71 20.99 20.39
C LEU A 197 38.56 21.69 21.45
N LYS A 198 37.96 22.50 22.34
CA LYS A 198 38.63 23.11 23.50
C LYS A 198 38.52 22.29 24.78
N ALA A 199 37.64 21.28 24.78
CA ALA A 199 37.36 20.45 25.96
C ALA A 199 38.17 19.13 25.97
N GLU A 200 38.68 18.71 24.81
CA GLU A 200 39.66 17.64 24.62
C GLU A 200 41.09 18.16 24.79
#